data_AF-A0AAW0LI23-F1
#
_entry.id   AF-A0AAW0LI23-F1
#
_cell.length_a   1.000
_cell.length_b   1.000
_cell.length_c   1.000
_cell.angle_alpha   90.00
_cell.angle_beta   90.00
_cell.angle_gamma   90.00
#
_symmetry.space_group_name_H-M   'P 1'
#
loop_
_entity.id
_entity.type
_entity.pdbx_description
1 polymer ?
#
loop_
_entity_poly.entity_id
_entity_poly.type
_entity_poly.pdbx_seq_one_letter_code
_entity_poly.pdbx_strand_id
1 'polypeptide(L)'
;MKAWKHRKSYIEAWWRPNVTRGYLFLDRPPTEEFQPWLSTSPPFRVSEDLTKLKVFPKILWPIQVRILRTIMEAPRQGDKDVRWYVKGDDDTVVMVDNLVEVLAKYDHTKPYYIGSNSEGVKSKFDFSFDMAFGGGGFASSYPLAEALATKSDDCIERYSYINSEDFWLHSCLADLGVALTHDKGFHQKVKVFKKSPCETENRGKPKGLLEKSALTSQPEYDAWPR
;
A
#
# COMPACT_ATOMS: atom_id res chain seq x y z
N MET A 1 11.01 11.30 5.43
CA MET A 1 11.57 11.57 6.79
C MET A 1 10.59 12.19 7.77
N LYS A 2 9.68 13.11 7.37
CA LYS A 2 8.67 13.68 8.30
C LYS A 2 7.84 12.59 9.01
N ALA A 3 7.33 11.62 8.27
CA ALA A 3 6.53 10.51 8.82
C ALA A 3 7.36 9.57 9.72
N TRP A 4 8.57 9.22 9.28
CA TRP A 4 9.48 8.31 10.00
C TRP A 4 9.67 8.69 11.47
N LYS A 5 9.84 9.98 11.79
CA LYS A 5 9.97 10.49 13.16
C LYS A 5 8.87 10.00 14.10
N HIS A 6 7.64 9.87 13.58
CA HIS A 6 6.46 9.52 14.36
C HIS A 6 6.04 8.06 14.21
N ARG A 7 6.54 7.36 13.17
CA ARG A 7 6.10 6.02 12.80
C ARG A 7 7.16 4.93 12.99
N LYS A 8 8.42 5.30 13.25
CA LYS A 8 9.53 4.38 13.52
C LYS A 8 9.18 3.30 14.55
N SER A 9 8.44 3.65 15.60
CA SER A 9 8.04 2.70 16.65
C SER A 9 7.16 1.55 16.13
N TYR A 10 6.35 1.75 15.09
CA TYR A 10 5.56 0.67 14.49
C TYR A 10 6.47 -0.38 13.86
N ILE A 11 7.50 0.05 13.14
CA ILE A 11 8.47 -0.85 12.51
C ILE A 11 9.36 -1.51 13.56
N GLU A 12 9.82 -0.77 14.56
CA GLU A 12 10.62 -1.32 15.67
C GLU A 12 9.86 -2.31 16.54
N ALA A 13 8.52 -2.28 16.54
CA ALA A 13 7.70 -3.22 17.31
C ALA A 13 7.78 -4.66 16.81
N TRP A 14 8.11 -4.87 15.53
CA TRP A 14 8.13 -6.21 14.92
C TRP A 14 9.43 -6.55 14.20
N TRP A 15 10.24 -5.56 13.83
CA TRP A 15 11.55 -5.79 13.25
C TRP A 15 12.48 -6.45 14.26
N ARG A 16 13.13 -7.55 13.87
CA ARG A 16 14.03 -8.33 14.72
C ARG A 16 15.41 -8.38 14.04
N PRO A 17 16.41 -7.62 14.51
CA PRO A 17 17.75 -7.63 13.92
C PRO A 17 18.32 -9.05 13.81
N ASN A 18 18.96 -9.37 12.68
CA ASN A 18 19.51 -10.69 12.35
C ASN A 18 18.47 -11.84 12.21
N VAL A 19 17.18 -11.56 12.39
CA VAL A 19 16.10 -12.55 12.23
C VAL A 19 15.21 -12.18 11.04
N THR A 20 14.78 -10.92 10.95
CA THR A 20 14.03 -10.40 9.81
C THR A 20 14.98 -9.85 8.75
N ARG A 21 14.61 -10.04 7.48
CA ARG A 21 15.29 -9.46 6.31
C ARG A 21 14.31 -8.60 5.54
N GLY A 22 14.70 -7.38 5.19
CA GLY A 22 13.86 -6.43 4.49
C GLY A 22 14.51 -5.05 4.40
N TYR A 23 13.81 -4.12 3.77
CA TYR A 23 14.30 -2.77 3.52
C TYR A 23 13.24 -1.73 3.84
N LEU A 24 13.68 -0.58 4.34
CA LEU A 24 12.87 0.62 4.37
C LEU A 24 13.17 1.46 3.11
N PHE A 25 12.20 1.58 2.21
CA PHE A 25 12.34 2.45 1.05
C PHE A 25 12.01 3.90 1.41
N LEU A 26 12.93 4.80 1.08
CA LEU A 26 12.83 6.24 1.37
C LEU A 26 12.87 7.03 0.06
N ASP A 27 12.20 8.19 0.04
CA ASP A 27 12.26 9.10 -1.11
C ASP A 27 13.63 9.76 -1.28
N ARG A 28 14.37 9.89 -0.18
CA ARG A 28 15.66 10.58 -0.09
C ARG A 28 16.50 10.03 1.06
N PRO A 29 17.81 10.25 1.06
CA PRO A 29 18.67 9.86 2.17
C PRO A 29 18.18 10.42 3.53
N PRO A 30 18.43 9.70 4.65
CA PRO A 30 18.13 10.21 5.98
C PRO A 30 18.78 11.57 6.25
N THR A 31 18.02 12.50 6.83
CA THR A 31 18.52 13.80 7.29
C THR A 31 19.49 13.63 8.46
N GLU A 32 20.29 14.65 8.76
CA GLU A 32 21.30 14.63 9.85
C GLU A 32 20.73 14.15 11.20
N GLU A 33 19.48 14.50 11.53
CA GLU A 33 18.76 14.02 12.72
C GLU A 33 18.71 12.48 12.86
N PHE A 34 18.76 11.75 11.75
CA PHE A 34 18.70 10.28 11.70
C PHE A 34 20.04 9.64 11.35
N GLN A 35 21.15 10.37 11.47
CA GLN A 35 22.49 9.86 11.25
C GLN A 35 23.27 9.71 12.57
N PRO A 36 24.01 8.60 12.77
CA PRO A 36 24.11 7.44 11.87
C PRO A 36 22.82 6.61 11.89
N TRP A 37 22.53 5.93 10.77
CA TRP A 37 21.40 5.01 10.71
C TRP A 37 21.60 3.86 11.70
N LEU A 38 20.61 3.64 12.57
CA LEU A 38 20.72 2.66 13.64
C LEU A 38 20.82 1.24 13.06
N SER A 39 21.80 0.47 13.53
CA SER A 39 21.97 -0.94 13.13
C SER A 39 20.82 -1.84 13.62
N THR A 40 20.05 -1.37 14.61
CA THR A 40 18.84 -2.03 15.09
C THR A 40 17.61 -1.77 14.22
N SER A 41 17.64 -0.76 13.35
CA SER A 41 16.56 -0.47 12.39
C SER A 41 16.77 -1.24 11.07
N PRO A 42 15.72 -1.49 10.27
CA PRO A 42 15.89 -2.10 8.95
C PRO A 42 16.83 -1.28 8.08
N PRO A 43 17.68 -1.90 7.24
CA PRO A 43 18.50 -1.17 6.29
C PRO A 43 17.61 -0.36 5.34
N PHE A 44 17.97 0.88 5.05
CA PHE A 44 17.20 1.70 4.13
C PHE A 44 17.70 1.58 2.68
N ARG A 45 16.82 1.90 1.73
CA ARG A 45 17.13 2.15 0.32
C ARG A 45 16.49 3.46 -0.08
N VAL A 46 17.14 4.19 -0.98
CA VAL A 46 16.53 5.37 -1.60
C VAL A 46 15.95 4.93 -2.93
N SER A 47 14.65 5.10 -3.10
CA SER A 47 13.97 4.70 -4.35
C SER A 47 14.52 5.48 -5.53
N GLU A 48 14.55 4.83 -6.69
CA GLU A 48 15.14 5.39 -7.90
C GLU A 48 14.52 6.74 -8.30
N ASP A 49 15.32 7.55 -8.99
CA ASP A 49 14.86 8.82 -9.52
C ASP A 49 13.93 8.62 -10.72
N LEU A 50 12.64 8.87 -10.51
CA LEU A 50 11.61 8.73 -11.54
C LEU A 50 11.84 9.63 -12.76
N THR A 51 12.54 10.75 -12.62
CA THR A 51 12.79 11.68 -13.73
C THR A 51 13.60 11.05 -14.86
N LYS A 52 14.30 9.95 -14.57
CA LYS A 52 15.10 9.18 -15.53
C LYS A 52 14.27 8.23 -16.37
N LEU A 53 13.00 8.01 -16.02
CA LEU A 53 12.11 7.14 -16.77
C LEU A 53 11.60 7.86 -18.03
N LYS A 54 11.61 7.15 -19.17
CA LYS A 54 11.09 7.69 -20.44
C LYS A 54 9.62 8.09 -20.34
N VAL A 55 8.84 7.37 -19.54
CA VAL A 55 7.42 7.60 -19.29
C VAL A 55 7.17 8.79 -18.35
N PHE A 56 8.18 9.31 -17.65
CA PHE A 56 8.01 10.33 -16.60
C PHE A 56 7.10 11.51 -16.99
N PRO A 57 7.20 12.11 -18.20
CA PRO A 57 6.32 13.21 -18.60
C PRO A 57 4.82 12.85 -18.67
N LYS A 58 4.47 11.56 -18.75
CA LYS A 58 3.09 11.06 -18.80
C LYS A 58 2.53 10.69 -17.42
N ILE A 59 3.37 10.64 -16.39
CA ILE A 59 2.97 10.24 -15.04
C ILE A 59 2.24 11.40 -14.37
N LEU A 60 0.95 11.21 -14.07
CA LEU A 60 0.14 12.22 -13.37
C LEU A 60 0.42 12.23 -11.85
N TRP A 61 0.76 11.07 -11.28
CA TRP A 61 0.88 10.89 -9.82
C TRP A 61 2.25 10.30 -9.44
N PRO A 62 3.34 11.09 -9.52
CA PRO A 62 4.70 10.57 -9.34
C PRO A 62 4.97 9.98 -7.96
N ILE A 63 4.30 10.45 -6.90
CA ILE A 63 4.43 9.88 -5.55
C ILE A 63 3.91 8.43 -5.52
N GLN A 64 2.77 8.16 -6.17
CA GLN A 64 2.17 6.83 -6.22
C GLN A 64 3.05 5.87 -7.02
N VAL A 65 3.60 6.33 -8.15
CA VAL A 65 4.56 5.53 -8.93
C VAL A 65 5.81 5.23 -8.12
N ARG A 66 6.32 6.18 -7.33
CA ARG A 66 7.50 5.94 -6.48
C ARG A 66 7.25 4.81 -5.48
N ILE A 67 6.10 4.81 -4.81
CA ILE A 67 5.73 3.75 -3.87
C ILE A 67 5.60 2.41 -4.61
N LEU A 68 4.92 2.39 -5.76
CA LEU A 68 4.77 1.18 -6.59
C LEU A 68 6.13 0.60 -6.98
N ARG A 69 7.08 1.45 -7.37
CA ARG A 69 8.42 0.99 -7.77
C ARG A 69 9.17 0.32 -6.65
N THR A 70 8.91 0.61 -5.37
CA THR A 70 9.57 -0.09 -4.26
C THR A 70 9.31 -1.61 -4.29
N ILE A 71 8.11 -2.02 -4.75
CA ILE A 71 7.74 -3.44 -4.93
C ILE A 71 8.59 -4.08 -6.03
N MET A 72 8.91 -3.32 -7.07
CA MET A 72 9.67 -3.76 -8.23
C MET A 72 11.19 -3.65 -8.01
N GLU A 73 11.63 -2.73 -7.15
CA GLU A 73 13.02 -2.50 -6.76
C GLU A 73 13.51 -3.49 -5.69
N ALA A 74 12.61 -4.03 -4.87
CA ALA A 74 12.95 -5.00 -3.83
C ALA A 74 13.58 -6.30 -4.40
N PRO A 75 13.04 -6.94 -5.46
CA PRO A 75 13.70 -8.07 -6.10
C PRO A 75 15.07 -7.72 -6.70
N ARG A 76 15.24 -6.49 -7.19
CA ARG A 76 16.51 -6.01 -7.79
C ARG A 76 17.64 -5.85 -6.77
N GLN A 77 17.35 -5.95 -5.47
CA GLN A 77 18.39 -5.98 -4.43
C GLN A 77 19.26 -7.24 -4.48
N GLY A 78 18.83 -8.29 -5.20
CA GLY A 78 19.63 -9.50 -5.42
C GLY A 78 19.77 -10.39 -4.19
N ASP A 79 18.82 -10.30 -3.25
CA ASP A 79 18.75 -11.19 -2.10
C ASP A 79 18.58 -12.65 -2.55
N LYS A 80 19.42 -13.53 -2.00
CA LYS A 80 19.38 -14.97 -2.29
C LYS A 80 18.32 -15.68 -1.45
N ASP A 81 17.82 -16.79 -1.98
CA ASP A 81 16.90 -17.69 -1.28
C ASP A 81 15.64 -17.00 -0.74
N VAL A 82 15.10 -16.05 -1.51
CA VAL A 82 13.82 -15.38 -1.20
C VAL A 82 12.67 -16.21 -1.75
N ARG A 83 11.67 -16.50 -0.90
CA ARG A 83 10.43 -17.18 -1.30
C ARG A 83 9.26 -16.23 -1.47
N TRP A 84 9.21 -15.20 -0.63
CA TRP A 84 8.12 -14.25 -0.52
C TRP A 84 8.67 -12.85 -0.31
N TYR A 85 8.07 -11.87 -0.98
CA TYR A 85 8.21 -10.44 -0.71
C TYR A 85 6.94 -9.96 -0.02
N VAL A 86 7.07 -9.23 1.08
CA VAL A 86 5.94 -8.73 1.84
C VAL A 86 6.03 -7.22 1.87
N LYS A 87 5.00 -6.54 1.36
CA LYS A 87 4.87 -5.08 1.38
C LYS A 87 4.00 -4.70 2.57
N GLY A 88 4.42 -3.66 3.27
CA GLY A 88 3.64 -2.96 4.29
C GLY A 88 4.02 -1.49 4.29
N ASP A 89 3.12 -0.65 4.79
CA ASP A 89 3.36 0.78 4.95
C ASP A 89 4.16 1.05 6.25
N ASP A 90 4.61 2.29 6.45
CA ASP A 90 5.42 2.66 7.62
C ASP A 90 4.65 2.66 8.96
N ASP A 91 3.33 2.44 8.91
CA ASP A 91 2.43 2.21 10.04
C ASP A 91 1.81 0.79 10.04
N THR A 92 2.30 -0.13 9.20
CA THR A 92 1.92 -1.55 9.21
C THR A 92 2.71 -2.32 10.26
N VAL A 93 2.00 -3.09 11.10
CA VAL A 93 2.59 -3.98 12.12
C VAL A 93 2.45 -5.42 11.66
N VAL A 94 3.57 -6.16 11.66
CA VAL A 94 3.60 -7.54 11.16
C VAL A 94 3.80 -8.52 12.31
N MET A 95 2.89 -9.48 12.45
CA MET A 95 3.10 -10.64 13.32
C MET A 95 3.95 -11.67 12.56
N VAL A 96 5.28 -11.54 12.64
CA VAL A 96 6.24 -12.25 11.77
C VAL A 96 6.03 -13.77 11.79
N ASP A 97 5.86 -14.36 12.97
CA ASP A 97 5.74 -15.82 13.10
C ASP A 97 4.43 -16.31 12.45
N ASN A 98 3.31 -15.62 12.71
CA ASN A 98 2.02 -15.90 12.08
C ASN A 98 2.06 -15.71 10.56
N LEU A 99 2.76 -14.68 10.08
CA LEU A 99 2.92 -14.44 8.64
C LEU A 99 3.65 -15.60 7.97
N VAL A 100 4.71 -16.11 8.59
CA VAL A 100 5.44 -17.29 8.08
C VAL A 100 4.53 -18.52 8.03
N GLU A 101 3.73 -18.76 9.08
CA GLU A 101 2.76 -19.86 9.10
C GLU A 101 1.68 -19.74 8.03
N VAL A 102 1.20 -18.52 7.76
CA VAL A 102 0.24 -18.25 6.68
C VAL A 102 0.87 -18.56 5.34
N LEU A 103 2.05 -18.02 5.06
CA LEU A 103 2.73 -18.19 3.77
C LEU A 103 3.22 -19.61 3.52
N ALA A 104 3.48 -20.39 4.59
CA ALA A 104 3.86 -21.80 4.49
C ALA A 104 2.75 -22.70 3.89
N LYS A 105 1.50 -22.23 3.86
CA LYS A 105 0.36 -22.97 3.27
C LYS A 105 0.37 -22.96 1.75
N TYR A 106 1.13 -22.06 1.14
CA TYR A 106 1.12 -21.81 -0.30
C TYR A 106 2.42 -22.27 -0.95
N ASP A 107 2.29 -22.79 -2.17
CA ASP A 107 3.45 -23.17 -2.99
C ASP A 107 4.14 -21.92 -3.54
N HIS A 108 5.24 -21.52 -2.90
CA HIS A 108 5.97 -20.30 -3.23
C HIS A 108 6.61 -20.30 -4.64
N THR A 109 6.57 -21.42 -5.37
CA THR A 109 7.03 -21.52 -6.77
C THR A 109 5.97 -21.09 -7.78
N LYS A 110 4.73 -20.86 -7.34
CA LYS A 110 3.62 -20.38 -8.16
C LYS A 110 3.41 -18.88 -7.97
N PRO A 111 2.83 -18.19 -8.97
CA PRO A 111 2.59 -16.75 -8.91
C PRO A 111 1.43 -16.44 -7.96
N TYR A 112 1.74 -16.15 -6.71
CA TYR A 112 0.78 -15.78 -5.67
C TYR A 112 0.87 -14.30 -5.31
N TYR A 113 -0.29 -13.64 -5.30
CA TYR A 113 -0.54 -12.34 -4.69
C TYR A 113 -1.53 -12.55 -3.55
N ILE A 114 -1.07 -12.49 -2.30
CA ILE A 114 -1.82 -12.87 -1.10
C ILE A 114 -2.06 -11.63 -0.24
N GLY A 115 -3.30 -11.41 0.17
CA GLY A 115 -3.67 -10.30 1.02
C GLY A 115 -5.16 -10.30 1.29
N SER A 116 -5.70 -9.16 1.72
CA SER A 116 -7.15 -8.98 1.84
C SER A 116 -7.56 -7.66 1.23
N ASN A 117 -8.80 -7.62 0.73
CA ASN A 117 -9.40 -6.38 0.26
C ASN A 117 -9.75 -5.46 1.43
N SER A 118 -10.14 -4.24 1.09
CA SER A 118 -10.55 -3.26 2.08
C SER A 118 -11.78 -3.73 2.87
N GLU A 119 -11.65 -3.83 4.20
CA GLU A 119 -12.76 -3.92 5.15
C GLU A 119 -13.78 -2.75 5.05
N GLY A 120 -13.39 -1.59 4.48
CA GLY A 120 -14.29 -0.48 4.18
C GLY A 120 -15.05 -0.65 2.86
N VAL A 121 -16.38 -0.49 2.88
CA VAL A 121 -17.26 -0.67 1.70
C VAL A 121 -16.97 0.36 0.61
N LYS A 122 -16.81 1.64 0.97
CA LYS A 122 -16.54 2.72 0.01
C LYS A 122 -15.26 2.45 -0.77
N SER A 123 -14.16 2.10 -0.10
CA SER A 123 -12.89 1.83 -0.77
C SER A 123 -12.98 0.63 -1.72
N LYS A 124 -13.76 -0.40 -1.39
CA LYS A 124 -14.00 -1.52 -2.32
C LYS A 124 -14.74 -1.08 -3.58
N PHE A 125 -15.72 -0.19 -3.43
CA PHE A 125 -16.48 0.35 -4.56
C PHE A 125 -15.64 1.27 -5.44
N ASP A 126 -14.79 2.12 -4.83
CA ASP A 126 -13.97 3.08 -5.57
C ASP A 126 -12.77 2.44 -6.29
N PHE A 127 -12.26 1.30 -5.76
CA PHE A 127 -11.05 0.64 -6.30
C PHE A 127 -11.35 -0.75 -6.86
N SER A 128 -11.39 -1.78 -6.03
CA SER A 128 -11.68 -3.15 -6.43
C SER A 128 -11.99 -4.02 -5.22
N PHE A 129 -12.81 -5.05 -5.45
CA PHE A 129 -13.07 -6.10 -4.47
C PHE A 129 -11.99 -7.19 -4.48
N ASP A 130 -11.17 -7.26 -5.55
CA ASP A 130 -10.13 -8.28 -5.78
C ASP A 130 -8.71 -7.67 -5.76
N MET A 131 -8.52 -6.61 -4.99
CA MET A 131 -7.23 -5.91 -4.80
C MET A 131 -6.85 -5.94 -3.33
N ALA A 132 -5.60 -6.27 -3.01
CA ALA A 132 -5.14 -6.19 -1.62
C ALA A 132 -5.01 -4.72 -1.21
N PHE A 133 -5.42 -4.40 0.01
CA PHE A 133 -5.31 -3.05 0.52
C PHE A 133 -3.89 -2.77 1.03
N GLY A 134 -3.21 -1.75 0.51
CA GLY A 134 -1.81 -1.46 0.77
C GLY A 134 -1.49 -1.28 2.25
N GLY A 135 -2.36 -0.54 2.96
CA GLY A 135 -2.21 -0.30 4.39
C GLY A 135 -2.47 -1.52 5.29
N GLY A 136 -3.00 -2.61 4.75
CA GLY A 136 -3.06 -3.92 5.43
C GLY A 136 -1.87 -4.82 5.09
N GLY A 137 -1.04 -4.40 4.14
CA GLY A 137 0.03 -5.17 3.55
C GLY A 137 -0.45 -6.29 2.63
N PHE A 138 0.49 -6.83 1.88
CA PHE A 138 0.29 -8.02 1.05
C PHE A 138 1.60 -8.80 0.89
N ALA A 139 1.51 -10.07 0.52
CA ALA A 139 2.63 -10.91 0.15
C ALA A 139 2.59 -11.24 -1.35
N SER A 140 3.75 -11.25 -1.98
CA SER A 140 3.96 -11.68 -3.36
C SER A 140 5.00 -12.80 -3.38
N SER A 141 4.70 -13.89 -4.05
CA SER A 141 5.67 -14.97 -4.28
C SER A 141 6.87 -14.45 -5.08
N TYR A 142 8.05 -15.06 -4.89
CA TYR A 142 9.25 -14.72 -5.65
C TYR A 142 9.05 -14.64 -7.18
N PRO A 143 8.51 -15.67 -7.88
CA PRO A 143 8.34 -15.61 -9.34
C PRO A 143 7.40 -14.48 -9.79
N LEU A 144 6.39 -14.15 -8.99
CA LEU A 144 5.50 -13.02 -9.30
C LEU A 144 6.22 -11.67 -9.14
N ALA A 145 6.98 -11.50 -8.06
CA ALA A 145 7.74 -10.29 -7.83
C ALA A 145 8.81 -10.07 -8.91
N GLU A 146 9.48 -11.13 -9.37
CA GLU A 146 10.41 -11.07 -10.50
C GLU A 146 9.69 -10.68 -11.81
N ALA A 147 8.55 -11.30 -12.11
CA ALA A 147 7.74 -10.94 -13.28
C ALA A 147 7.31 -9.47 -13.25
N LEU A 148 6.87 -8.95 -12.10
CA LEU A 148 6.54 -7.53 -11.92
C LEU A 148 7.76 -6.63 -12.10
N ALA A 149 8.93 -7.02 -11.60
CA ALA A 149 10.16 -6.23 -11.72
C ALA A 149 10.64 -6.10 -13.17
N THR A 150 10.33 -7.07 -14.03
CA THR A 150 10.68 -7.03 -15.47
C THR A 150 9.67 -6.26 -16.32
N LYS A 151 8.38 -6.23 -15.92
CA LYS A 151 7.31 -5.56 -16.68
C LYS A 151 6.86 -4.22 -16.08
N SER A 152 7.58 -3.73 -15.08
CA SER A 152 7.22 -2.53 -14.31
C SER A 152 6.96 -1.32 -15.19
N ASP A 153 7.88 -1.04 -16.09
CA ASP A 153 7.91 0.23 -16.82
C ASP A 153 6.80 0.27 -17.89
N ASP A 154 6.53 -0.86 -18.54
CA ASP A 154 5.41 -1.03 -19.47
C ASP A 154 4.05 -0.85 -18.76
N CYS A 155 3.92 -1.40 -17.55
CA CYS A 155 2.70 -1.22 -16.75
C CYS A 155 2.53 0.24 -16.30
N ILE A 156 3.61 0.89 -15.86
CA ILE A 156 3.58 2.31 -15.48
C ILE A 156 3.21 3.19 -16.69
N GLU A 157 3.68 2.86 -17.89
CA GLU A 157 3.29 3.59 -19.09
C GLU A 157 1.82 3.39 -19.45
N ARG A 158 1.31 2.16 -19.35
CA ARG A 158 -0.07 1.85 -19.69
C ARG A 158 -1.08 2.54 -18.78
N TYR A 159 -0.77 2.62 -17.49
CA TYR A 159 -1.69 3.12 -16.47
C TYR A 159 -1.23 4.43 -15.84
N SER A 160 -0.51 5.27 -16.60
CA SER A 160 0.12 6.51 -16.09
C SER A 160 -0.84 7.53 -15.46
N TYR A 161 -2.14 7.32 -15.63
CA TYR A 161 -3.24 8.13 -15.12
C TYR A 161 -3.80 7.67 -13.77
N ILE A 162 -3.47 6.46 -13.30
CA ILE A 162 -3.98 5.93 -12.03
C ILE A 162 -3.38 6.71 -10.85
N ASN A 163 -4.20 7.05 -9.86
CA ASN A 163 -3.82 7.88 -8.72
C ASN A 163 -3.66 7.12 -7.39
N SER A 164 -3.65 5.78 -7.44
CA SER A 164 -3.51 4.89 -6.29
C SER A 164 -2.50 3.80 -6.61
N GLU A 165 -1.47 3.67 -5.78
CA GLU A 165 -0.45 2.63 -5.91
C GLU A 165 -1.06 1.22 -5.90
N ASP A 166 -1.95 0.92 -4.94
CA ASP A 166 -2.60 -0.39 -4.84
C ASP A 166 -3.38 -0.75 -6.12
N PHE A 167 -4.15 0.22 -6.65
CA PHE A 167 -4.95 0.01 -7.85
C PHE A 167 -4.09 -0.15 -9.10
N TRP A 168 -2.94 0.52 -9.11
CA TRP A 168 -1.95 0.36 -10.16
C TRP A 168 -1.32 -1.02 -10.13
N LEU A 169 -0.86 -1.49 -8.96
CA LEU A 169 -0.34 -2.84 -8.78
C LEU A 169 -1.37 -3.88 -9.21
N HIS A 170 -2.63 -3.74 -8.78
CA HIS A 170 -3.72 -4.61 -9.19
C HIS A 170 -3.89 -4.66 -10.71
N SER A 171 -3.81 -3.52 -11.39
CA SER A 171 -3.87 -3.45 -12.85
C SER A 171 -2.70 -4.20 -13.50
N CYS A 172 -1.47 -4.03 -12.99
CA CYS A 172 -0.31 -4.78 -13.47
C CYS A 172 -0.45 -6.30 -13.25
N LEU A 173 -1.03 -6.71 -12.13
CA LEU A 173 -1.27 -8.11 -11.81
C LEU A 173 -2.35 -8.72 -12.71
N ALA A 174 -3.38 -7.94 -13.05
CA ALA A 174 -4.41 -8.36 -14.00
C ALA A 174 -3.83 -8.62 -15.40
N ASP A 175 -2.87 -7.81 -15.86
CA ASP A 175 -2.14 -8.06 -17.11
C ASP A 175 -1.32 -9.36 -17.10
N LEU A 176 -0.90 -9.80 -15.91
CA LEU A 176 -0.22 -11.08 -15.70
C LEU A 176 -1.19 -12.25 -15.49
N GLY A 177 -2.50 -12.00 -15.46
CA GLY A 177 -3.51 -13.02 -15.18
C GLY A 177 -3.50 -13.51 -13.73
N VAL A 178 -2.98 -12.71 -12.79
CA VAL A 178 -2.86 -13.09 -11.38
C VAL A 178 -3.94 -12.38 -10.55
N ALA A 179 -4.82 -13.17 -9.95
CA ALA A 179 -5.86 -12.69 -9.06
C ALA A 179 -5.39 -12.65 -7.59
N LEU A 180 -6.06 -11.82 -6.78
CA LEU A 180 -5.85 -11.81 -5.34
C LEU A 180 -6.25 -13.15 -4.71
N THR A 181 -5.32 -13.71 -3.95
CA THR A 181 -5.58 -14.81 -3.02
C THR A 181 -5.94 -14.23 -1.67
N HIS A 182 -7.22 -14.32 -1.30
CA HIS A 182 -7.71 -13.76 -0.05
C HIS A 182 -7.21 -14.56 1.16
N ASP A 183 -6.51 -13.88 2.06
CA ASP A 183 -6.16 -14.39 3.38
C ASP A 183 -6.64 -13.42 4.46
N LYS A 184 -7.38 -13.96 5.44
CA LYS A 184 -8.00 -13.17 6.51
C LYS A 184 -7.00 -12.66 7.53
N GLY A 185 -5.71 -13.01 7.45
CA GLY A 185 -4.68 -12.48 8.35
C GLY A 185 -4.22 -11.06 8.02
N PHE A 186 -4.58 -10.54 6.85
CA PHE A 186 -4.26 -9.17 6.42
C PHE A 186 -5.42 -8.23 6.73
N HIS A 187 -5.17 -7.20 7.53
CA HIS A 187 -6.20 -6.30 8.04
C HIS A 187 -5.76 -4.85 7.94
N GLN A 188 -6.73 -3.95 7.73
CA GLN A 188 -6.48 -2.53 7.84
C GLN A 188 -7.02 -2.01 9.18
N LYS A 189 -6.45 -0.92 9.69
CA LYS A 189 -7.08 -0.20 10.79
C LYS A 189 -8.32 0.53 10.26
N VAL A 190 -9.50 -0.06 10.39
CA VAL A 190 -10.75 0.65 10.11
C VAL A 190 -10.94 1.75 11.15
N LYS A 191 -10.79 3.01 10.75
CA LYS A 191 -11.31 4.12 11.54
C LYS A 191 -12.84 3.99 11.54
N VAL A 192 -13.40 3.48 12.63
CA VAL A 192 -14.84 3.60 12.87
C VAL A 192 -15.12 5.09 13.06
N PHE A 193 -15.68 5.75 12.05
CA PHE A 193 -16.18 7.10 12.20
C PHE A 193 -17.23 7.08 13.32
N LYS A 194 -16.95 7.77 14.44
CA LYS A 194 -18.00 8.08 15.42
C LYS A 194 -19.08 8.83 14.65
N LYS A 195 -20.29 8.25 14.55
CA LYS A 195 -21.46 9.02 14.11
C LYS A 195 -21.52 10.27 14.97
N SER A 196 -21.53 11.44 14.35
CA SER A 196 -21.99 12.65 15.01
C SER A 196 -23.39 12.36 15.59
N PRO A 197 -23.72 12.84 16.80
CA PRO A 197 -25.07 12.73 17.32
C PRO A 197 -26.01 13.38 16.31
N CYS A 198 -27.08 12.68 15.92
CA CYS A 198 -28.16 13.31 15.17
C CYS A 198 -28.82 14.31 16.13
N GLU A 199 -28.58 15.61 15.94
CA GLU A 199 -29.35 16.63 16.65
C GLU A 199 -30.80 16.56 16.15
N THR A 200 -31.70 16.10 17.01
CA THR A 200 -33.14 16.19 16.78
C THR A 200 -33.59 17.61 17.08
N GLU A 201 -33.54 18.50 16.08
CA GLU A 201 -34.14 19.82 16.20
C GLU A 201 -35.67 19.70 16.01
N ASN A 202 -36.41 19.87 17.11
CA ASN A 202 -37.85 20.10 17.10
C ASN A 202 -38.19 21.37 16.31
N ARG A 203 -38.91 21.26 15.17
CA ARG A 203 -39.66 22.40 14.62
C ARG A 203 -41.06 21.99 14.15
N GLY A 204 -42.04 22.73 14.67
CA GLY A 204 -43.42 22.73 14.17
C GLY A 204 -43.51 23.20 12.71
N LYS A 205 -44.46 22.58 12.00
CA LYS A 205 -44.92 22.71 10.60
C LYS A 205 -45.22 24.15 10.11
N PRO A 206 -45.65 24.36 8.84
CA PRO A 206 -45.15 23.82 7.55
C PRO A 206 -45.09 24.90 6.44
N LYS A 207 -44.18 24.78 5.45
CA LYS A 207 -44.38 25.41 4.12
C LYS A 207 -43.78 24.56 2.99
N GLY A 208 -44.70 24.02 2.18
CA GLY A 208 -44.65 23.94 0.72
C GLY A 208 -43.35 23.60 -0.01
N LEU A 209 -43.35 22.37 -0.55
CA LEU A 209 -42.94 21.99 -1.91
C LEU A 209 -41.44 21.83 -2.24
N LEU A 210 -41.08 20.55 -2.46
CA LEU A 210 -39.93 20.00 -3.19
C LEU A 210 -38.53 20.16 -2.57
N GLU A 211 -38.28 19.44 -1.48
CA GLU A 211 -36.90 19.06 -1.12
C GLU A 211 -36.44 17.87 -1.96
N LYS A 212 -35.50 18.15 -2.87
CA LYS A 212 -34.61 17.12 -3.40
C LYS A 212 -33.77 16.61 -2.23
N SER A 213 -33.99 15.36 -1.84
CA SER A 213 -33.07 14.63 -0.98
C SER A 213 -31.72 14.51 -1.69
N ALA A 214 -30.76 15.34 -1.32
CA ALA A 214 -29.35 15.12 -1.57
C ALA A 214 -28.63 15.37 -0.26
N LEU A 215 -28.29 14.28 0.42
CA LEU A 215 -27.37 14.23 1.55
C LEU A 215 -26.03 14.82 1.12
N THR A 216 -25.87 16.14 1.22
CA THR A 216 -24.56 16.77 1.20
C THR A 216 -24.03 16.79 2.62
N SER A 217 -23.35 15.72 3.00
CA SER A 217 -22.29 15.78 3.99
C SER A 217 -21.06 15.13 3.36
N GLN A 218 -20.29 15.93 2.62
CA GLN A 218 -18.92 15.58 2.27
C GLN A 218 -18.09 15.62 3.55
N PRO A 219 -17.36 14.56 3.91
CA PRO A 219 -16.10 14.70 4.60
C PRO A 219 -15.03 14.89 3.54
N GLU A 220 -14.27 15.97 3.66
CA GLU A 220 -12.98 16.16 3.01
C GLU A 220 -12.12 14.91 3.25
N TYR A 221 -12.10 14.01 2.27
CA TYR A 221 -10.86 13.35 1.94
C TYR A 221 -10.02 14.45 1.34
N ASP A 222 -8.91 14.80 2.00
CA ASP A 222 -7.85 15.60 1.41
C ASP A 222 -7.67 15.11 -0.02
N ALA A 223 -8.15 15.92 -0.95
CA ALA A 223 -7.92 15.75 -2.34
C ALA A 223 -6.41 15.73 -2.47
N TRP A 224 -5.84 14.60 -2.88
CA TRP A 224 -4.45 14.53 -3.30
C TRP A 224 -4.24 15.69 -4.29
N PRO A 225 -3.48 16.74 -3.91
CA PRO A 225 -3.42 17.93 -4.73
C PRO A 225 -2.70 17.58 -6.03
N ARG A 226 -3.26 18.11 -7.13
CA ARG A 226 -2.70 18.10 -8.47
C ARG A 226 -1.29 18.67 -8.52
#